data_AF-A0A953XDY5-F1
#
_entry.id   AF-A0A953XDY5-F1
#
_cell.length_a   1.000
_cell.length_b   1.000
_cell.length_c   1.000
_cell.angle_alpha   90.00
_cell.angle_beta   90.00
_cell.angle_gamma   90.00
#
_symmetry.space_group_name_H-M   'P 1'
#
loop_
_entity.id
_entity.type
_entity.pdbx_description
1 polymer ?
#
loop_
_entity_poly.entity_id
_entity_poly.type
_entity_poly.pdbx_seq_one_letter_code
_entity_poly.pdbx_strand_id
1 'polypeptide(L)'
;RDRRAERVFQTFDLDDPGWDGERVLERHELLYECGLVAEARRDAQTEGRACVDAADALPGAGMALDHRRILATAMGRLRGKLKYRPLVFELLPEAFTLFRLQQVVEALSGVRLHKQNFRRLLVAGRLVEPTGRRVAGTGGRPAELFAFRRDVLHERRAPGIGVPALRHGLD
;
A
#
# COMPACT_ATOMS: atom_id res chain seq x y z
N ARG A 1 21.57 -23.20 4.09
CA ARG A 1 21.22 -22.05 4.95
C ARG A 1 21.16 -20.79 4.10
N ASP A 2 22.11 -20.61 3.19
CA ASP A 2 22.24 -19.46 2.27
C ASP A 2 20.98 -19.17 1.45
N ARG A 3 20.38 -20.19 0.80
CA ARG A 3 19.10 -20.03 0.05
C ARG A 3 17.92 -19.51 0.89
N ARG A 4 17.88 -19.79 2.20
CA ARG A 4 16.81 -19.29 3.09
C ARG A 4 17.06 -17.84 3.48
N ALA A 5 18.31 -17.50 3.78
CA ALA A 5 18.71 -16.13 4.08
C ALA A 5 18.45 -15.22 2.88
N GLU A 6 18.90 -15.62 1.69
CA GLU A 6 18.68 -14.88 0.44
C GLU A 6 17.21 -14.56 0.19
N ARG A 7 16.30 -15.53 0.42
CA ARG A 7 14.87 -15.33 0.25
C ARG A 7 14.30 -14.32 1.24
N VAL A 8 14.78 -14.32 2.49
CA VAL A 8 14.40 -13.31 3.50
C VAL A 8 14.89 -11.93 3.07
N PHE A 9 16.16 -11.82 2.65
CA PHE A 9 16.76 -10.57 2.18
C PHE A 9 15.98 -9.97 1.01
N GLN A 10 15.69 -10.75 -0.04
CA GLN A 10 14.95 -10.26 -1.21
C GLN A 10 13.49 -9.89 -0.90
N THR A 11 12.89 -10.51 0.12
CA THR A 11 11.47 -10.35 0.43
C THR A 11 11.23 -9.17 1.37
N PHE A 12 12.13 -8.96 2.34
CA PHE A 12 12.02 -7.88 3.33
C PHE A 12 12.91 -6.68 3.03
N ASP A 13 13.80 -6.81 2.04
CA ASP A 13 14.75 -5.77 1.63
C ASP A 13 15.61 -5.30 2.81
N LEU A 14 16.20 -6.25 3.55
CA LEU A 14 16.88 -5.96 4.82
C LEU A 14 18.20 -5.17 4.66
N ASP A 15 18.72 -5.06 3.43
CA ASP A 15 19.99 -4.40 3.10
C ASP A 15 19.85 -3.14 2.19
N ASP A 16 18.64 -2.82 1.70
CA ASP A 16 18.36 -1.65 0.85
C ASP A 16 17.16 -0.86 1.45
N PRO A 17 17.18 0.49 1.49
CA PRO A 17 16.00 1.28 1.86
C PRO A 17 14.76 1.10 0.96
N GLY A 18 14.84 0.34 -0.13
CA GLY A 18 13.85 0.21 -1.20
C GLY A 18 12.64 -0.69 -0.96
N TRP A 19 11.97 -0.62 0.21
CA TRP A 19 10.79 -1.45 0.54
C TRP A 19 9.81 -1.65 -0.64
N ASP A 20 9.84 -2.85 -1.23
CA ASP A 20 8.98 -3.18 -2.36
C ASP A 20 7.55 -3.45 -1.87
N GLY A 21 6.67 -2.45 -2.02
CA GLY A 21 5.27 -2.55 -1.62
C GLY A 21 4.49 -3.67 -2.32
N GLU A 22 4.94 -4.21 -3.44
CA GLU A 22 4.23 -5.24 -4.23
C GLU A 22 4.42 -6.66 -3.68
N ARG A 23 5.55 -6.93 -3.00
CA ARG A 23 5.91 -8.25 -2.42
C ARG A 23 5.09 -8.65 -1.19
N VAL A 24 3.80 -8.31 -1.16
CA VAL A 24 2.94 -8.54 0.01
C VAL A 24 2.67 -10.03 0.18
N LEU A 25 2.43 -10.74 -0.92
CA LEU A 25 2.16 -12.17 -0.89
C LEU A 25 3.40 -12.94 -0.47
N GLU A 26 4.55 -12.66 -1.07
CA GLU A 26 5.83 -13.31 -0.79
C GLU A 26 6.22 -13.15 0.69
N ARG A 27 6.02 -11.95 1.25
CA ARG A 27 6.20 -11.72 2.69
C ARG A 27 5.23 -12.54 3.52
N HIS A 28 3.95 -12.58 3.15
CA HIS A 28 2.96 -13.36 3.87
C HIS A 28 3.31 -14.86 3.87
N GLU A 29 3.66 -15.43 2.71
CA GLU A 29 4.07 -16.84 2.58
C GLU A 29 5.28 -17.14 3.45
N LEU A 30 6.30 -16.27 3.44
CA LEU A 30 7.49 -16.45 4.26
C LEU A 30 7.14 -16.44 5.77
N LEU A 31 6.32 -15.50 6.20
CA LEU A 31 5.86 -15.43 7.60
C LEU A 31 4.99 -16.63 7.97
N TYR A 32 4.17 -17.14 7.03
CA TYR A 32 3.38 -18.35 7.21
C TYR A 32 4.26 -19.59 7.36
N GLU A 33 5.25 -19.77 6.48
CA GLU A 33 6.22 -20.87 6.56
C GLU A 33 7.04 -20.85 7.86
N CYS A 34 7.33 -19.66 8.39
CA CYS A 34 8.00 -19.49 9.67
C CYS A 34 7.08 -19.70 10.89
N GLY A 35 5.77 -19.94 10.70
CA GLY A 35 4.80 -20.06 11.78
C GLY A 35 4.45 -18.75 12.47
N LEU A 36 4.93 -17.61 11.97
CA LEU A 36 4.83 -16.30 12.62
C LEU A 36 3.44 -15.65 12.46
N VAL A 37 2.58 -16.19 11.61
CA VAL A 37 1.19 -15.73 11.45
C VAL A 37 0.23 -16.64 12.21
N ALA A 38 -0.83 -16.05 12.77
CA ALA A 38 -1.84 -16.78 13.55
C ALA A 38 -2.47 -17.95 12.77
N GLU A 39 -2.65 -17.81 11.47
CA GLU A 39 -3.18 -18.85 10.57
C GLU A 39 -2.27 -20.08 10.56
N ALA A 40 -0.95 -19.90 10.38
CA ALA A 40 0.02 -21.00 10.34
C ALA A 40 0.05 -21.79 11.65
N ARG A 41 -0.10 -21.10 12.79
CA ARG A 41 -0.16 -21.74 14.11
C ARG A 41 -1.42 -22.58 14.26
N ARG A 42 -2.57 -22.04 13.89
CA ARG A 42 -3.86 -22.75 13.91
C ARG A 42 -3.82 -24.00 13.01
N ASP A 43 -3.25 -23.88 11.82
CA ASP A 43 -3.18 -25.00 10.87
C ASP A 43 -2.22 -26.09 11.39
N ALA A 44 -1.05 -25.69 11.91
CA ALA A 44 -0.10 -26.61 12.55
C ALA A 44 -0.72 -27.35 13.75
N GLN A 45 -1.50 -26.65 14.60
CA GLN A 45 -2.21 -27.27 15.72
C GLN A 45 -3.26 -28.29 15.26
N THR A 46 -4.00 -27.96 14.21
CA THR A 46 -5.02 -28.86 13.62
C THR A 46 -4.39 -30.13 13.06
N GLU A 47 -3.18 -30.02 12.50
CA GLU A 47 -2.43 -31.13 11.89
C GLU A 47 -1.50 -31.86 12.86
N GLY A 48 -1.43 -31.44 14.14
CA GLY A 48 -0.53 -32.03 15.14
C GLY A 48 0.96 -31.75 14.88
N ARG A 49 1.29 -30.69 14.13
CA ARG A 49 2.67 -30.25 13.88
C ARG A 49 3.14 -29.28 14.96
N ALA A 50 4.44 -29.29 15.22
CA ALA A 50 5.06 -28.27 16.07
C ALA A 50 4.86 -26.87 15.48
N CYS A 51 4.54 -25.90 16.33
CA CYS A 51 4.37 -24.50 15.97
C CYS A 51 5.10 -23.58 16.94
N VAL A 52 5.35 -22.32 16.53
CA VAL A 52 5.89 -21.30 17.43
C VAL A 52 4.91 -20.96 18.56
N ASP A 53 5.44 -20.44 19.66
CA ASP A 53 4.63 -20.01 20.79
C ASP A 53 3.76 -18.79 20.46
N ALA A 54 2.70 -18.58 21.24
CA ALA A 54 1.78 -17.48 21.00
C ALA A 54 2.41 -16.11 21.21
N ALA A 55 3.40 -16.03 22.10
CA ALA A 55 4.16 -14.82 22.37
C ALA A 55 5.05 -14.41 21.19
N ASP A 56 5.46 -15.37 20.35
CA ASP A 56 6.37 -15.15 19.22
C ASP A 56 5.62 -14.88 17.89
N ALA A 57 4.29 -15.02 17.90
CA ALA A 57 3.46 -14.73 16.75
C ALA A 57 3.38 -13.22 16.48
N LEU A 58 3.30 -12.83 15.22
CA LEU A 58 3.10 -11.44 14.83
C LEU A 58 1.76 -10.91 15.36
N PRO A 59 1.72 -9.64 15.78
CA PRO A 59 0.49 -9.02 16.25
C PRO A 59 -0.53 -8.88 15.11
N GLY A 60 -1.81 -8.98 15.48
CA GLY A 60 -2.94 -8.80 14.56
C GLY A 60 -3.97 -9.91 14.67
N ALA A 61 -5.24 -9.57 14.44
CA ALA A 61 -6.32 -10.54 14.45
C ALA A 61 -6.15 -11.55 13.32
N GLY A 62 -6.16 -12.85 13.66
CA GLY A 62 -6.21 -13.91 12.67
C GLY A 62 -7.45 -13.77 11.79
N MET A 63 -7.31 -14.06 10.50
CA MET A 63 -8.42 -14.08 9.56
C MET A 63 -8.95 -15.50 9.40
N ALA A 64 -10.20 -15.62 8.94
CA ALA A 64 -10.78 -16.92 8.61
C ALA A 64 -10.11 -17.51 7.37
N LEU A 65 -9.94 -18.84 7.37
CA LEU A 65 -9.42 -19.60 6.23
C LEU A 65 -8.13 -18.96 5.65
N ASP A 66 -8.07 -18.81 4.33
CA ASP A 66 -6.97 -18.20 3.58
C ASP A 66 -7.19 -16.71 3.28
N HIS A 67 -8.13 -16.04 3.96
CA HIS A 67 -8.48 -14.65 3.66
C HIS A 67 -7.29 -13.69 3.75
N ARG A 68 -6.33 -13.92 4.65
CA ARG A 68 -5.11 -13.11 4.76
C ARG A 68 -4.23 -13.25 3.51
N ARG A 69 -4.15 -14.46 2.96
CA ARG A 69 -3.42 -14.73 1.71
C ARG A 69 -4.09 -14.05 0.53
N ILE A 70 -5.42 -14.17 0.40
CA ILE A 70 -6.22 -13.48 -0.62
C ILE A 70 -6.00 -11.96 -0.54
N LEU A 71 -6.05 -11.40 0.67
CA LEU A 71 -5.80 -9.98 0.91
C LEU A 71 -4.37 -9.58 0.50
N ALA A 72 -3.35 -10.38 0.86
CA ALA A 72 -1.98 -10.13 0.48
C ALA A 72 -1.81 -10.10 -1.05
N THR A 73 -2.40 -11.06 -1.76
CA THR A 73 -2.45 -11.06 -3.23
C THR A 73 -3.13 -9.82 -3.80
N ALA A 74 -4.29 -9.44 -3.26
CA ALA A 74 -5.02 -8.26 -3.72
C ALA A 74 -4.23 -6.97 -3.49
N MET A 75 -3.57 -6.84 -2.34
CA MET A 75 -2.77 -5.68 -1.98
C MET A 75 -1.53 -5.52 -2.88
N GLY A 76 -0.81 -6.60 -3.18
CA GLY A 76 0.31 -6.56 -4.11
C GLY A 76 -0.12 -6.05 -5.50
N ARG A 77 -1.20 -6.62 -6.05
CA ARG A 77 -1.76 -6.21 -7.35
C ARG A 77 -2.26 -4.77 -7.34
N LEU A 78 -2.88 -4.33 -6.26
CA LEU A 78 -3.36 -2.95 -6.11
C LEU A 78 -2.20 -1.96 -6.11
N ARG A 79 -1.16 -2.24 -5.32
CA ARG A 79 0.03 -1.38 -5.20
C ARG A 79 0.81 -1.29 -6.51
N GLY A 80 0.94 -2.39 -7.25
CA GLY A 80 1.51 -2.35 -8.60
C GLY A 80 0.69 -1.47 -9.55
N LYS A 81 -0.65 -1.57 -9.50
CA LYS A 81 -1.54 -0.75 -10.34
C LYS A 81 -1.53 0.74 -10.01
N LEU A 82 -1.33 1.12 -8.75
CA LEU A 82 -1.29 2.53 -8.33
C LEU A 82 -0.20 3.34 -9.03
N LYS A 83 0.89 2.68 -9.45
CA LYS A 83 2.01 3.30 -10.16
C LYS A 83 1.59 3.91 -11.51
N TYR A 84 0.67 3.25 -12.21
CA TYR A 84 0.33 3.60 -13.60
C TYR A 84 -1.15 3.89 -13.84
N ARG A 85 -2.07 3.53 -12.92
CA ARG A 85 -3.50 3.90 -13.00
C ARG A 85 -3.91 4.87 -11.89
N PRO A 86 -4.82 5.82 -12.17
CA PRO A 86 -5.35 6.75 -11.20
C PRO A 86 -6.48 6.11 -10.34
N LEU A 87 -6.33 4.84 -9.96
CA LEU A 87 -7.34 4.07 -9.20
C LEU A 87 -7.71 4.72 -7.87
N VAL A 88 -6.77 5.43 -7.24
CA VAL A 88 -7.01 6.09 -5.95
C VAL A 88 -8.14 7.13 -6.02
N PHE A 89 -8.34 7.74 -7.19
CA PHE A 89 -9.39 8.75 -7.38
C PHE A 89 -10.78 8.11 -7.47
N GLU A 90 -10.89 6.83 -7.80
CA GLU A 90 -12.15 6.08 -7.80
C GLU A 90 -12.63 5.75 -6.37
N LEU A 91 -11.72 5.79 -5.39
CA LEU A 91 -12.02 5.57 -3.96
C LEU A 91 -12.40 6.86 -3.22
N LEU A 92 -12.36 7.99 -3.91
CA LEU A 92 -12.65 9.31 -3.36
C LEU A 92 -14.00 9.82 -3.89
N PRO A 93 -14.70 10.69 -3.14
CA PRO A 93 -15.82 11.45 -3.68
C PRO A 93 -15.36 12.34 -4.86
N GLU A 94 -16.30 12.87 -5.62
CA GLU A 94 -15.99 13.75 -6.78
C GLU A 94 -15.14 14.97 -6.40
N ALA A 95 -15.38 15.54 -5.21
CA ALA A 95 -14.59 16.63 -4.64
C ALA A 95 -13.96 16.21 -3.30
N PHE A 96 -12.64 16.37 -3.17
CA PHE A 96 -11.89 15.93 -2.00
C PHE A 96 -10.80 16.94 -1.61
N THR A 97 -10.32 16.88 -0.37
CA THR A 97 -9.14 17.64 0.04
C THR A 97 -7.86 16.87 -0.32
N LEU A 98 -6.76 17.58 -0.59
CA LEU A 98 -5.46 16.92 -0.84
C LEU A 98 -4.99 16.08 0.34
N PHE A 99 -5.36 16.46 1.56
CA PHE A 99 -5.07 15.67 2.75
C PHE A 99 -5.82 14.34 2.75
N ARG A 100 -7.11 14.33 2.37
CA ARG A 100 -7.88 13.09 2.26
C ARG A 100 -7.29 12.16 1.20
N LEU A 101 -6.91 12.71 0.05
CA LEU A 101 -6.21 11.96 -0.99
C LEU A 101 -4.87 11.39 -0.47
N GLN A 102 -4.08 12.18 0.27
CA GLN A 102 -2.84 11.69 0.90
C GLN A 102 -3.12 10.50 1.83
N GLN A 103 -4.11 10.60 2.71
CA GLN A 103 -4.47 9.51 3.64
C GLN A 103 -4.83 8.22 2.91
N VAL A 104 -5.57 8.30 1.80
CA VAL A 104 -5.90 7.11 1.01
C VAL A 104 -4.65 6.52 0.37
N VAL A 105 -3.77 7.34 -0.23
CA VAL A 105 -2.51 6.85 -0.81
C VAL A 105 -1.61 6.22 0.26
N GLU A 106 -1.51 6.82 1.45
CA GLU A 106 -0.74 6.26 2.57
C GLU A 106 -1.31 4.91 3.02
N ALA A 107 -2.64 4.82 3.16
CA ALA A 107 -3.30 3.58 3.57
C ALA A 107 -3.10 2.44 2.57
N LEU A 108 -3.16 2.75 1.27
CA LEU A 108 -2.98 1.74 0.22
C LEU A 108 -1.50 1.36 0.04
N SER A 109 -0.60 2.34 0.04
CA SER A 109 0.84 2.09 -0.15
C SER A 109 1.50 1.49 1.08
N GLY A 110 0.95 1.75 2.27
CA GLY A 110 1.57 1.37 3.54
C GLY A 110 2.74 2.29 3.95
N VAL A 111 2.95 3.40 3.25
CA VAL A 111 4.07 4.33 3.45
C VAL A 111 3.55 5.71 3.80
N ARG A 112 4.16 6.36 4.79
CA ARG A 112 3.86 7.77 5.14
C ARG A 112 4.45 8.73 4.13
N LEU A 113 3.70 9.76 3.77
CA LEU A 113 4.08 10.72 2.74
C LEU A 113 4.37 12.09 3.34
N HIS A 114 5.44 12.72 2.86
CA HIS A 114 5.69 14.11 3.18
C HIS A 114 4.69 15.01 2.44
N LYS A 115 3.93 15.80 3.19
CA LYS A 115 2.82 16.65 2.67
C LYS A 115 3.23 17.54 1.50
N GLN A 116 4.38 18.20 1.59
CA GLN A 116 4.83 19.13 0.54
C GLN A 116 5.28 18.40 -0.74
N ASN A 117 5.92 17.24 -0.60
CA ASN A 117 6.37 16.44 -1.74
C ASN A 117 5.16 15.82 -2.45
N PHE A 118 4.18 15.35 -1.68
CA PHE A 118 2.94 14.84 -2.23
C PHE A 118 2.16 15.91 -3.01
N ARG A 119 2.03 17.12 -2.45
CA ARG A 119 1.41 18.24 -3.17
C ARG A 119 2.15 18.57 -4.47
N ARG A 120 3.48 18.64 -4.44
CA ARG A 120 4.31 18.88 -5.65
C ARG A 120 4.07 17.81 -6.71
N LEU A 121 4.00 16.54 -6.32
CA LEU A 121 3.74 15.42 -7.23
C LEU A 121 2.41 15.58 -7.97
N LEU A 122 1.33 15.91 -7.24
CA LEU A 122 0.00 16.08 -7.82
C LEU A 122 -0.07 17.25 -8.81
N VAL A 123 0.55 18.38 -8.45
CA VAL A 123 0.59 19.58 -9.29
C VAL A 123 1.43 19.36 -10.54
N ALA A 124 2.65 18.82 -10.39
CA ALA A 124 3.53 18.54 -11.52
C ALA A 124 2.92 17.50 -12.48
N GLY A 125 2.20 16.52 -11.93
CA GLY A 125 1.47 15.52 -12.72
C GLY A 125 0.15 16.02 -13.32
N ARG A 126 -0.28 17.26 -13.00
CA ARG A 126 -1.58 17.85 -13.34
C ARG A 126 -2.76 16.92 -13.05
N LEU A 127 -2.66 16.11 -12.00
CA LEU A 127 -3.64 15.04 -11.70
C LEU A 127 -4.95 15.57 -11.12
N VAL A 128 -4.92 16.77 -10.55
CA VAL A 128 -6.06 17.37 -9.85
C VAL A 128 -6.22 18.83 -10.25
N GLU A 129 -7.44 19.31 -10.17
CA GLU A 129 -7.80 20.70 -10.44
C GLU A 129 -8.59 21.30 -9.27
N PRO A 130 -8.39 22.59 -8.94
CA PRO A 130 -9.12 23.25 -7.87
C PRO A 130 -10.59 23.45 -8.27
N THR A 131 -11.50 23.20 -7.35
CA THR A 131 -12.94 23.42 -7.57
C THR A 131 -13.40 24.83 -7.21
N GLY A 132 -12.51 25.67 -6.67
CA GLY A 132 -12.83 26.99 -6.10
C GLY A 132 -13.56 26.93 -4.74
N ARG A 133 -14.03 25.75 -4.33
CA ARG A 133 -14.76 25.55 -3.06
C ARG A 133 -13.80 25.21 -1.92
N ARG A 134 -14.24 25.53 -0.70
CA ARG A 134 -13.54 25.20 0.55
C ARG A 134 -14.49 24.55 1.54
N VAL A 135 -13.95 23.67 2.39
CA VAL A 135 -14.69 23.00 3.46
C VAL A 135 -14.10 23.38 4.82
N ALA A 136 -14.96 23.77 5.76
CA ALA A 136 -14.60 24.05 7.15
C ALA A 136 -14.63 22.77 7.99
N GLY A 137 -14.23 22.84 9.27
CA GLY A 137 -14.33 21.71 10.20
C GLY A 137 -13.22 20.66 10.05
N THR A 138 -12.14 20.94 9.30
CA THR A 138 -10.99 20.04 9.14
C THR A 138 -9.94 20.18 10.24
N GLY A 139 -10.32 20.68 11.42
CA GLY A 139 -9.40 20.94 12.55
C GLY A 139 -8.49 22.17 12.37
N GLY A 140 -8.81 23.09 11.47
CA GLY A 140 -8.01 24.29 11.18
C GLY A 140 -8.63 25.19 10.11
N ARG A 141 -7.78 25.94 9.38
CA ARG A 141 -8.22 26.79 8.25
C ARG A 141 -9.03 25.97 7.23
N PRO A 142 -10.11 26.53 6.64
CA PRO A 142 -10.89 25.84 5.61
C PRO A 142 -10.01 25.27 4.50
N ALA A 143 -10.17 23.97 4.22
CA ALA A 143 -9.39 23.25 3.24
C ALA A 143 -10.00 23.42 1.84
N GLU A 144 -9.14 23.60 0.84
CA GLU A 144 -9.55 23.66 -0.56
C GLU A 144 -9.94 22.29 -1.10
N LEU A 145 -11.01 22.26 -1.89
CA LEU A 145 -11.51 21.07 -2.56
C LEU A 145 -10.98 20.99 -3.99
N PHE A 146 -10.56 19.80 -4.36
CA PHE A 146 -10.03 19.44 -5.67
C PHE A 146 -10.88 18.33 -6.29
N ALA A 147 -10.86 18.26 -7.62
CA ALA A 147 -11.43 17.17 -8.40
C ALA A 147 -10.32 16.47 -9.20
N PHE A 148 -10.55 15.21 -9.58
CA PHE A 148 -9.64 14.48 -10.47
C PHE A 148 -9.76 15.00 -11.90
N ARG A 149 -8.62 15.38 -12.50
CA ARG A 149 -8.57 15.87 -13.88
C ARG A 149 -8.54 14.69 -14.85
N ARG A 150 -9.71 14.26 -15.32
CA ARG A 150 -9.87 13.07 -16.18
C ARG A 150 -9.12 13.16 -17.51
N ASP A 151 -8.90 14.35 -18.05
CA ASP A 151 -8.20 14.56 -19.33
C ASP A 151 -6.77 14.00 -19.33
N VAL A 152 -6.14 13.90 -18.15
CA VAL A 152 -4.79 13.34 -18.02
C VAL A 152 -4.72 11.88 -18.51
N LEU A 153 -5.84 11.14 -18.51
CA LEU A 153 -5.93 9.80 -19.06
C LEU A 153 -5.64 9.75 -20.56
N HIS A 154 -5.97 10.81 -21.29
CA HIS A 154 -5.72 10.92 -22.73
C HIS A 154 -4.33 11.49 -23.02
N GLU A 155 -3.80 12.31 -22.12
CA GLU A 155 -2.47 12.94 -22.27
C GLU A 155 -1.31 11.98 -21.96
N ARG A 156 -1.53 10.97 -21.11
CA ARG A 156 -0.47 10.13 -20.56
C ARG A 156 -0.88 8.67 -20.54
N ARG A 157 0.01 7.81 -21.04
CA ARG A 157 -0.18 6.35 -21.00
C ARG A 157 -0.20 5.76 -19.58
N ALA A 158 0.44 6.42 -18.61
CA ALA A 158 0.53 5.99 -17.22
C ALA A 158 0.30 7.17 -16.23
N PRO A 159 -0.95 7.57 -15.98
CA PRO A 159 -1.28 8.71 -15.12
C PRO A 159 -1.42 8.33 -13.62
N GLY A 160 -0.75 7.27 -13.17
CA GLY A 160 -0.77 6.84 -11.78
C GLY A 160 0.02 7.76 -10.83
N ILE A 161 -0.13 7.50 -9.54
CA ILE A 161 0.64 8.21 -8.51
C ILE A 161 1.93 7.43 -8.26
N GLY A 162 3.00 7.81 -8.98
CA GLY A 162 4.33 7.30 -8.75
C GLY A 162 4.92 7.86 -7.45
N VAL A 163 4.48 7.34 -6.30
CA VAL A 163 5.11 7.60 -5.00
C VAL A 163 6.52 7.00 -5.03
N PRO A 164 7.58 7.68 -4.55
CA PRO A 164 8.96 7.17 -4.60
C PRO A 164 9.11 5.73 -4.07
N ALA A 165 8.47 5.40 -2.95
CA ALA A 165 8.47 4.04 -2.38
C ALA A 165 7.76 2.98 -3.27
N LEU A 166 7.00 3.40 -4.27
CA LEU A 166 6.38 2.55 -5.28
C LEU A 166 7.08 2.67 -6.64
N ARG A 167 8.33 3.16 -6.73
CA ARG A 167 9.02 3.28 -8.04
C ARG A 167 9.96 2.13 -8.36
N HIS A 168 10.35 1.32 -7.38
CA HIS A 168 11.19 0.16 -7.63
C HIS A 168 10.42 -0.87 -8.49
N GLY A 169 10.94 -1.18 -9.68
CA GLY A 169 10.40 -2.18 -10.62
C GLY A 169 10.17 -1.74 -12.08
N LEU A 170 10.63 -0.56 -12.52
CA LEU A 170 10.48 -0.09 -13.91
C LEU A 170 11.78 0.37 -14.60
N ASP A 171 12.94 0.08 -14.02
CA ASP A 171 14.24 0.36 -14.64
C ASP A 171 14.83 -0.92 -15.28
#